data_AF-A0A7S2XQV0-F1
#
_entry.id   AF-A0A7S2XQV0-F1
#
_cell.length_a   1.000
_cell.length_b   1.000
_cell.length_c   1.000
_cell.angle_alpha   90.00
_cell.angle_beta   90.00
_cell.angle_gamma   90.00
#
_symmetry.space_group_name_H-M   'P 1'
#
loop_
_entity.id
_entity.type
_entity.pdbx_description
1 polymer ?
#
loop_
_entity_poly.entity_id
_entity_poly.type
_entity_poly.pdbx_seq_one_letter_code
_entity_poly.pdbx_strand_id
1 'polypeptide(L)'
;CTKLSPSLRSNEPTSKMVKVWYTPPPYGPRTSLNRPAYGIGGDAHNPAWVTKIAKMPRTQVIAGFTLFFSCLAYIPLLNEKLPYTLSPEYQAANRAYMRYHNMNPIWGISSKQARAADGE
;
A
#
# COMPACT_ATOMS: atom_id res chain seq x y z
N CYS A 1 36.85 79.33 32.38
CA CYS A 1 36.22 79.60 31.08
C CYS A 1 36.23 78.33 30.24
N THR A 2 35.03 77.87 29.88
CA THR A 2 34.67 76.96 28.77
C THR A 2 35.25 75.54 28.71
N LYS A 3 34.39 74.61 29.13
CA LYS A 3 34.38 73.17 28.83
C LYS A 3 34.37 72.89 27.32
N LEU A 4 35.15 71.92 26.89
CA LEU A 4 35.00 71.23 25.60
C LEU A 4 34.47 69.80 25.87
N SER A 5 33.25 69.54 25.44
CA SER A 5 32.81 68.23 24.92
C SER A 5 32.95 68.31 23.38
N PRO A 6 32.95 67.23 22.56
CA PRO A 6 32.29 65.93 22.80
C PRO A 6 33.04 64.70 22.22
N SER A 7 32.55 63.49 22.49
CA SER A 7 32.59 62.37 21.52
C SER A 7 31.76 61.20 22.05
N LEU A 8 30.45 61.25 21.81
CA LEU A 8 29.58 60.07 21.85
C LEU A 8 30.06 59.10 20.76
N ARG A 9 30.75 58.02 21.14
CA ARG A 9 30.98 56.88 20.25
C ARG A 9 29.66 56.13 20.09
N SER A 10 29.11 56.19 18.89
CA SER A 10 28.04 55.31 18.43
C SER A 10 28.50 53.86 18.51
N ASN A 11 27.92 53.07 19.41
CA ASN A 11 28.02 51.62 19.39
C ASN A 11 27.11 51.10 18.28
N GLU A 12 27.62 51.04 17.04
CA GLU A 12 26.98 50.26 15.98
C GLU A 12 27.04 48.78 16.37
N PRO A 13 25.91 48.07 16.43
CA PRO A 13 25.94 46.62 16.56
C PRO A 13 26.39 46.05 15.21
N THR A 14 27.70 45.79 15.06
CA THR A 14 28.19 44.91 14.00
C THR A 14 27.46 43.57 14.12
N SER A 15 26.45 43.35 13.28
CA SER A 15 25.75 42.09 13.17
C SER A 15 26.74 41.07 12.59
N LYS A 16 27.46 40.40 13.49
CA LYS A 16 28.28 39.25 13.12
C LYS A 16 27.34 38.16 12.64
N MET A 17 27.21 38.04 11.33
CA MET A 17 26.52 36.93 10.68
C MET A 17 27.26 35.64 11.04
N VAL A 18 26.71 34.87 11.98
CA VAL A 18 27.26 33.56 12.38
C VAL A 18 26.88 32.56 11.28
N LYS A 19 27.86 32.15 10.47
CA LYS A 19 27.71 31.01 9.54
C LYS A 19 27.63 29.74 10.39
N VAL A 20 26.41 29.29 10.67
CA VAL A 20 26.17 27.98 11.28
C VAL A 20 26.34 26.94 10.18
N TRP A 21 27.47 26.25 10.18
CA TRP A 21 27.66 25.06 9.38
C TRP A 21 26.76 23.95 9.94
N TYR A 22 25.64 23.69 9.28
CA TYR A 22 24.86 22.50 9.56
C TYR A 22 25.58 21.31 8.94
N THR A 23 26.31 20.56 9.75
CA THR A 23 26.68 19.20 9.36
C THR A 23 25.39 18.39 9.34
N PRO A 24 24.97 17.87 8.17
CA PRO A 24 23.81 17.00 8.13
C PRO A 24 24.06 15.83 9.08
N PRO A 25 23.05 15.44 9.88
CA PRO A 25 23.18 14.28 10.75
C PRO A 25 23.66 13.10 9.89
N PRO A 26 24.55 12.24 10.44
CA PRO A 26 25.25 11.18 9.68
C PRO A 26 24.32 10.17 8.97
N TYR A 27 23.02 10.27 9.20
CA TYR A 27 22.00 9.43 8.60
C TYR A 27 21.00 10.34 7.88
N GLY A 28 20.84 10.14 6.57
CA GLY A 28 19.92 10.88 5.69
C GLY A 28 18.46 10.85 6.14
N PRO A 29 17.52 11.49 5.42
CA PRO A 29 16.16 11.72 5.86
C PRO A 29 15.51 10.45 6.41
N ARG A 30 15.47 10.34 7.74
CA ARG A 30 14.88 9.22 8.45
C ARG A 30 13.37 9.39 8.35
N THR A 31 12.68 8.39 7.80
CA THR A 31 11.24 8.26 7.96
C THR A 31 10.91 8.26 9.46
N SER A 32 9.74 8.74 9.85
CA SER A 32 9.30 8.85 11.26
C SER A 32 9.41 7.54 12.05
N LEU A 33 9.50 6.41 11.35
CA LEU A 33 9.72 5.05 11.88
C LEU A 33 11.18 4.67 12.20
N ASN A 34 12.16 5.46 11.75
CA ASN A 34 13.59 5.26 12.03
C ASN A 34 14.13 6.20 13.12
N ARG A 35 13.25 6.95 13.79
CA ARG A 35 13.62 7.70 15.00
C ARG A 35 13.41 6.79 16.21
N PRO A 36 14.36 6.70 17.16
CA PRO A 36 14.00 6.22 18.49
C PRO A 36 12.86 7.11 18.98
N ALA A 37 11.83 6.52 19.57
CA ALA A 37 10.69 7.29 20.06
C ALA A 37 11.20 8.41 20.97
N TYR A 38 10.79 9.67 20.73
CA TYR A 38 11.16 10.76 21.63
C TYR A 38 10.42 10.52 22.95
N GLY A 39 11.12 9.96 23.92
CA GLY A 39 10.59 9.52 25.20
C GLY A 39 11.56 8.58 25.91
N ILE A 40 11.50 8.54 27.24
CA ILE A 40 12.25 7.60 28.08
C ILE A 40 11.72 6.19 27.79
N GLY A 41 12.29 5.50 26.80
CA GLY A 41 11.83 4.16 26.37
C GLY A 41 12.06 3.83 24.89
N GLY A 42 13.10 4.42 24.27
CA GLY A 42 13.29 4.57 22.82
C GLY A 42 13.25 3.30 21.94
N ASP A 43 13.33 2.10 22.50
CA ASP A 43 13.26 0.83 21.74
C ASP A 43 12.35 -0.23 22.41
N ALA A 44 11.76 0.06 23.56
CA ALA A 44 11.02 -0.94 24.35
C ALA A 44 9.57 -1.16 23.88
N HIS A 45 8.97 -0.19 23.18
CA HIS A 45 7.54 -0.21 22.85
C HIS A 45 7.19 -0.56 21.41
N ASN A 46 8.17 -0.57 20.48
CA ASN A 46 7.91 -0.92 19.09
C ASN A 46 8.36 -2.36 18.84
N PRO A 47 7.44 -3.33 18.71
CA PRO A 47 7.84 -4.69 18.46
C PRO A 47 8.51 -4.79 17.08
N ALA A 48 9.60 -5.56 17.02
CA ALA A 48 10.48 -5.63 15.84
C ALA A 48 9.79 -6.07 14.54
N TRP A 49 8.62 -6.71 14.63
CA TRP A 49 7.82 -7.09 13.47
C TRP A 49 7.10 -5.88 12.84
N VAL A 50 6.65 -4.90 13.63
CA VAL A 50 5.99 -3.68 13.12
C VAL A 50 6.97 -2.84 12.32
N THR A 51 8.20 -2.69 12.83
CA THR A 51 9.25 -1.94 12.14
C THR A 51 9.69 -2.64 10.84
N LYS A 52 9.61 -3.97 10.77
CA LYS A 52 9.82 -4.74 9.53
C LYS A 52 8.72 -4.50 8.51
N ILE A 53 7.45 -4.62 8.91
CA ILE A 53 6.30 -4.41 8.00
C ILE A 53 6.29 -2.98 7.46
N ALA A 54 6.56 -1.98 8.30
CA ALA A 54 6.56 -0.58 7.90
C ALA A 54 7.70 -0.21 6.92
N LYS A 55 8.78 -1.01 6.87
CA LYS A 55 9.89 -0.85 5.93
C LYS A 55 9.70 -1.63 4.63
N MET A 56 8.72 -2.55 4.57
CA MET A 56 8.42 -3.28 3.35
C MET A 56 7.82 -2.36 2.28
N PRO A 57 8.04 -2.65 0.98
CA PRO A 57 7.41 -1.89 -0.08
C PRO A 57 5.88 -2.01 0.03
N ARG A 58 5.21 -0.87 -0.12
CA ARG A 58 3.75 -0.73 0.08
C ARG A 58 2.94 -1.76 -0.71
N THR A 59 3.39 -2.08 -1.93
CA THR A 59 2.72 -3.05 -2.81
C THR A 59 2.69 -4.47 -2.24
N GLN A 60 3.78 -4.92 -1.60
CA GLN A 60 3.86 -6.26 -1.03
C GLN A 60 2.92 -6.41 0.17
N VAL A 61 2.85 -5.39 1.03
CA VAL A 61 1.99 -5.39 2.21
C VAL A 61 0.52 -5.44 1.78
N ILE A 62 0.12 -4.57 0.83
CA ILE A 62 -1.25 -4.54 0.31
C ILE A 62 -1.62 -5.89 -0.31
N ALA A 63 -0.79 -6.44 -1.20
CA ALA A 63 -1.06 -7.72 -1.85
C ALA A 63 -1.19 -8.86 -0.84
N GLY A 64 -0.34 -8.90 0.19
CA GLY A 64 -0.40 -9.90 1.25
C GLY A 64 -1.72 -9.85 2.02
N PHE A 65 -2.16 -8.65 2.42
CA PHE A 65 -3.44 -8.48 3.11
C PHE A 65 -4.63 -8.82 2.21
N THR A 66 -4.63 -8.38 0.95
CA THR A 66 -5.72 -8.71 0.01
C THR A 66 -5.88 -10.21 -0.15
N LEU A 67 -4.78 -10.94 -0.39
CA LEU A 67 -4.81 -12.38 -0.56
C LEU A 67 -5.28 -13.08 0.73
N PHE A 68 -4.78 -12.66 1.88
CA PHE A 68 -5.18 -13.22 3.18
C PHE A 68 -6.69 -13.06 3.44
N PHE A 69 -7.25 -11.87 3.20
CA PHE A 69 -8.69 -11.64 3.36
C PHE A 69 -9.52 -12.38 2.31
N SER A 70 -9.03 -12.52 1.07
CA SER A 70 -9.68 -13.36 0.05
C SER A 70 -9.75 -14.83 0.48
N CYS A 71 -8.68 -15.38 1.06
CA CYS A 71 -8.68 -16.74 1.60
C CYS A 71 -9.65 -16.91 2.78
N LEU A 72 -9.67 -15.95 3.71
CA LEU A 72 -10.62 -15.98 4.84
C LEU A 72 -12.07 -15.91 4.38
N ALA A 73 -12.37 -15.07 3.38
CA ALA A 73 -13.70 -14.97 2.79
C ALA A 73 -14.14 -16.25 2.06
N TYR A 74 -13.19 -17.10 1.65
CA TYR A 74 -13.49 -18.38 1.00
C TYR A 74 -13.89 -19.50 1.98
N ILE A 75 -13.54 -19.38 3.27
CA ILE A 75 -13.87 -20.39 4.30
C ILE A 75 -15.38 -20.70 4.40
N PRO A 76 -16.30 -19.71 4.47
CA PRO A 76 -17.73 -20.02 4.54
C PRO A 76 -18.26 -20.72 3.28
N LEU A 77 -17.64 -20.51 2.12
CA LEU A 77 -18.05 -21.12 0.85
C LEU A 77 -17.70 -22.61 0.75
N LEU A 78 -16.74 -23.09 1.55
CA LEU A 78 -16.27 -24.48 1.47
C LEU A 78 -17.24 -25.50 2.08
N ASN A 79 -18.13 -25.08 2.97
CA ASN A 79 -18.98 -25.99 3.75
C ASN A 79 -20.46 -25.90 3.37
N GLU A 80 -20.81 -25.06 2.38
CA GLU A 80 -22.18 -24.90 1.91
C GLU A 80 -22.44 -25.75 0.66
N LYS A 81 -23.63 -26.34 0.60
CA LYS A 81 -24.09 -27.01 -0.61
C LYS A 81 -24.35 -25.94 -1.66
N LEU A 82 -23.49 -25.90 -2.67
CA LEU A 82 -23.65 -25.01 -3.82
C LEU A 82 -25.06 -25.18 -4.43
N PRO A 83 -25.70 -24.09 -4.91
CA PRO A 83 -26.99 -24.17 -5.56
C PRO A 83 -26.92 -25.15 -6.75
N TYR A 84 -28.01 -25.88 -7.00
CA TYR A 84 -28.06 -26.89 -8.06
C TYR A 84 -27.71 -26.32 -9.45
N THR A 85 -27.90 -25.01 -9.64
CA THR A 85 -27.55 -24.27 -10.86
C THR A 85 -26.04 -24.24 -11.13
N LEU A 86 -25.22 -24.51 -10.12
CA LEU A 86 -23.77 -24.65 -10.22
C LEU A 86 -23.32 -26.10 -10.39
N SER A 87 -24.25 -27.06 -10.46
CA SER A 87 -23.90 -28.44 -10.79
C SER A 87 -23.36 -28.54 -12.23
N PRO A 88 -22.37 -29.41 -12.48
CA PRO A 88 -21.80 -29.57 -13.82
C PRO A 88 -22.85 -30.04 -14.84
N GLU A 89 -23.80 -30.88 -14.40
CA GLU A 89 -24.91 -31.36 -15.23
C GLU A 89 -25.84 -30.22 -15.67
N TYR A 90 -26.23 -29.34 -14.74
CA TYR A 90 -27.08 -28.20 -15.05
C TYR A 90 -26.36 -27.20 -15.96
N GLN A 91 -25.07 -26.93 -15.72
CA GLN A 91 -24.29 -26.04 -16.58
C GLN A 91 -24.13 -26.60 -18.00
N ALA A 92 -23.88 -27.91 -18.15
CA ALA A 92 -23.80 -28.57 -19.44
C ALA A 92 -25.14 -28.53 -20.19
N ALA A 93 -26.26 -28.78 -19.50
CA ALA A 93 -27.60 -28.69 -20.07
C ALA A 93 -27.92 -27.25 -20.51
N ASN A 94 -27.63 -26.26 -19.66
CA ASN A 94 -27.84 -24.85 -20.00
C ASN A 94 -26.96 -24.43 -21.20
N ARG A 95 -25.70 -24.87 -21.23
CA ARG A 95 -24.77 -24.66 -22.35
C ARG A 95 -25.31 -25.26 -23.65
N ALA A 96 -25.85 -26.47 -23.63
CA ALA A 96 -26.47 -27.11 -24.78
C ALA A 96 -27.75 -26.37 -25.24
N TYR A 97 -28.58 -25.92 -24.30
CA TYR A 97 -29.77 -25.12 -24.56
C TYR A 97 -29.42 -23.80 -25.27
N MET A 98 -28.43 -23.07 -24.76
CA MET A 98 -27.97 -21.82 -25.36
C MET A 98 -27.40 -22.03 -26.77
N ARG A 99 -26.75 -23.18 -27.02
CA ARG A 99 -26.27 -23.56 -28.36
C ARG A 99 -27.40 -23.85 -29.33
N TYR A 100 -28.42 -24.58 -28.88
CA TYR A 100 -29.59 -24.90 -29.68
C TYR A 100 -30.32 -23.63 -30.12
N HIS A 101 -30.44 -22.65 -29.21
CA HIS A 101 -31.05 -21.36 -29.49
C HIS A 101 -30.10 -20.31 -30.11
N ASN A 102 -28.88 -20.69 -30.50
CA ASN A 102 -27.87 -19.82 -31.11
C ASN A 102 -27.61 -18.51 -30.32
N MET A 103 -27.65 -18.58 -28.99
CA MET A 103 -27.40 -17.42 -28.14
C MET A 103 -25.91 -17.08 -28.11
N ASN A 104 -25.57 -15.81 -28.34
CA ASN A 104 -24.19 -15.28 -28.43
C ASN A 104 -23.30 -15.99 -29.47
N PRO A 105 -23.64 -15.91 -30.77
CA PRO A 105 -22.98 -16.69 -31.83
C PRO A 105 -21.56 -16.24 -32.19
N ILE A 106 -21.17 -15.02 -31.83
CA ILE A 106 -19.87 -14.45 -32.24
C ILE A 106 -18.78 -14.72 -31.18
N TRP A 107 -19.07 -14.46 -29.91
CA TRP A 107 -18.08 -14.56 -28.81
C TRP A 107 -18.51 -15.48 -27.67
N GLY A 108 -19.67 -16.13 -27.79
CA GLY A 108 -20.26 -16.93 -26.72
C GLY A 108 -20.15 -18.43 -26.93
N ILE A 109 -20.88 -19.13 -26.08
CA ILE A 109 -20.96 -20.59 -25.97
C ILE A 109 -21.42 -21.28 -27.28
N SER A 110 -22.15 -20.56 -28.14
CA SER A 110 -22.60 -21.05 -29.45
C SER A 110 -21.63 -20.75 -30.59
N SER A 111 -20.55 -20.01 -30.35
CA SER A 111 -19.54 -19.72 -31.36
C SER A 111 -18.84 -20.98 -31.88
N LYS A 112 -18.36 -20.91 -33.12
CA LYS A 112 -17.60 -22.01 -33.75
C LYS A 112 -16.36 -22.40 -32.93
N GLN A 113 -15.68 -21.42 -32.34
CA GLN A 113 -14.51 -21.64 -31.48
C GLN A 113 -14.90 -22.39 -30.20
N ALA A 114 -16.00 -22.01 -29.54
CA ALA A 114 -16.47 -22.69 -28.33
C ALA A 114 -16.99 -24.11 -28.58
N ARG A 115 -17.49 -24.41 -29.80
CA ARG A 115 -17.87 -25.76 -30.21
C ARG A 115 -16.67 -26.63 -30.54
N ALA A 116 -15.62 -26.06 -31.13
CA ALA A 116 -14.37 -26.76 -31.41
C ALA A 116 -13.62 -27.12 -30.11
N ALA A 117 -13.62 -26.24 -29.11
CA ALA A 117 -12.98 -26.47 -27.81
C ALA A 117 -13.67 -27.53 -26.93
N ASP A 118 -14.94 -27.87 -27.21
CA ASP A 118 -15.67 -28.94 -26.51
C ASP A 118 -15.64 -30.27 -27.28
N GLY A 119 -14.98 -30.31 -28.44
CA GLY A 119 -15.03 -31.39 -29.43
C GLY A 119 -13.69 -32.06 -29.75
N GLU A 120 -12.71 -31.96 -28.84
CA GLU A 120 -11.57 -32.90 -28.71
C GLU A 120 -11.59 -33.57 -27.34
#